data_AF-A0A7K3ZS29-F1
#
_entry.id   AF-A0A7K3ZS29-F1
#
_cell.length_a   1.000
_cell.length_b   1.000
_cell.length_c   1.000
_cell.angle_alpha   90.00
_cell.angle_beta   90.00
_cell.angle_gamma   90.00
#
_symmetry.space_group_name_H-M   'P 1'
#
loop_
_entity.id
_entity.type
_entity.pdbx_description
1 polymer ?
#
loop_
_entity_poly.entity_id
_entity_poly.type
_entity_poly.pdbx_seq_one_letter_code
_entity_poly.pdbx_strand_id
1 'polypeptide(L)'
;MQRLQRLFIIALFGAIIFVGNLFLPPPLNYLMMVVQAVLLALASLFIHRVGAMYVGAVGGLLTALASPSLGPFTFLFAFLYGVFVDAFMAVFRVKGTRQGANRNRLMAVMALSTLCIAVASYSAFAVFPDIFAAQGITYIGLFLQRSPMLDMLVLFMGPATGVTAGYATAYLWNKYLRHLAV
;
A
#
# COMPACT_ATOMS: atom_id res chain seq x y z
N MET A 1 4.58 0.81 -27.82
CA MET A 1 4.45 -0.39 -26.97
C MET A 1 4.41 -0.12 -25.46
N GLN A 2 5.03 0.94 -24.93
CA GLN A 2 5.08 1.20 -23.47
C GLN A 2 3.73 1.51 -22.78
N ARG A 3 2.74 2.10 -23.46
CA ARG A 3 1.45 2.49 -22.83
C ARG A 3 0.56 1.28 -22.52
N LEU A 4 0.53 0.28 -23.41
CA LEU A 4 -0.28 -0.93 -23.22
C LEU A 4 0.26 -1.79 -22.08
N GLN A 5 1.59 -1.97 -22.02
CA GLN A 5 2.25 -2.68 -20.92
C GLN A 5 1.98 -2.02 -19.56
N ARG A 6 2.00 -0.68 -19.50
CA ARG A 6 1.62 0.06 -18.29
C ARG A 6 0.20 -0.24 -17.86
N LEU A 7 -0.76 -0.19 -18.78
CA LEU A 7 -2.17 -0.54 -18.51
C LEU A 7 -2.32 -1.99 -18.02
N PHE A 8 -1.63 -2.94 -18.64
CA PHE A 8 -1.63 -4.34 -18.22
C PHE A 8 -1.08 -4.53 -16.82
N ILE A 9 0.04 -3.90 -16.48
CA ILE A 9 0.63 -3.97 -15.13
C ILE A 9 -0.32 -3.37 -14.11
N ILE A 10 -0.93 -2.23 -14.43
CA ILE A 10 -1.88 -1.55 -13.54
C ILE A 10 -3.11 -2.43 -13.28
N ALA A 11 -3.70 -2.97 -14.34
CA ALA A 11 -4.87 -3.83 -14.25
C ALA A 11 -4.57 -5.15 -13.53
N LEU A 12 -3.45 -5.80 -13.87
CA LEU A 12 -3.05 -7.09 -13.28
C LEU A 12 -2.77 -6.95 -11.78
N PHE A 13 -1.93 -5.99 -11.39
CA PHE A 13 -1.58 -5.81 -9.98
C PHE A 13 -2.76 -5.27 -9.17
N GLY A 14 -3.57 -4.38 -9.75
CA GLY A 14 -4.81 -3.91 -9.13
C GLY A 14 -5.80 -5.06 -8.89
N ALA A 15 -5.97 -5.95 -9.86
CA ALA A 15 -6.83 -7.13 -9.73
C ALA A 15 -6.32 -8.12 -8.68
N ILE A 16 -5.01 -8.36 -8.58
CA ILE A 16 -4.44 -9.23 -7.55
C ILE A 16 -4.70 -8.66 -6.15
N ILE A 17 -4.52 -7.35 -5.96
CA ILE A 17 -4.83 -6.67 -4.69
C ILE A 17 -6.33 -6.83 -4.36
N PHE A 18 -7.19 -6.64 -5.36
CA PHE A 18 -8.64 -6.80 -5.19
C PHE A 18 -9.03 -8.22 -4.73
N VAL A 19 -8.55 -9.24 -5.44
CA VAL A 19 -8.83 -10.65 -5.11
C VAL A 19 -8.29 -10.99 -3.71
N GLY A 20 -7.11 -10.49 -3.36
CA GLY A 20 -6.53 -10.67 -2.04
C GLY A 20 -7.39 -10.09 -0.91
N ASN A 21 -7.94 -8.90 -1.12
CA ASN A 21 -8.80 -8.23 -0.13
C ASN A 21 -10.21 -8.82 -0.07
N LEU A 22 -10.71 -9.41 -1.17
CA LEU A 22 -12.07 -9.96 -1.23
C LEU A 22 -12.18 -11.32 -0.55
N PHE A 23 -11.17 -12.19 -0.69
CA PHE A 23 -11.25 -13.59 -0.26
C PHE A 23 -10.70 -13.86 1.15
N LEU A 24 -9.96 -12.94 1.76
CA LEU A 24 -9.30 -13.17 3.05
C LEU A 24 -9.93 -12.33 4.17
N PRO A 25 -10.72 -12.94 5.08
CA PRO A 25 -11.24 -12.23 6.23
C PRO A 25 -10.11 -11.75 7.16
N PRO A 26 -10.30 -10.66 7.93
CA PRO A 26 -9.38 -10.28 9.00
C PRO A 26 -9.20 -11.47 9.96
N PRO A 27 -7.98 -11.86 10.40
CA PRO A 27 -6.70 -11.15 10.39
C PRO A 27 -5.74 -11.55 9.24
N LEU A 28 -6.13 -12.48 8.35
CA LEU A 28 -5.27 -12.93 7.25
C LEU A 28 -4.97 -11.81 6.25
N ASN A 29 -5.82 -10.80 6.19
CA ASN A 29 -5.59 -9.57 5.42
C ASN A 29 -4.29 -8.85 5.81
N TYR A 30 -3.80 -8.97 7.05
CA TYR A 30 -2.51 -8.38 7.45
C TYR A 30 -1.31 -8.99 6.71
N LEU A 31 -1.37 -10.27 6.34
CA LEU A 31 -0.32 -10.90 5.52
C LEU A 31 -0.37 -10.37 4.07
N MET A 32 -1.56 -10.07 3.58
CA MET A 32 -1.76 -9.50 2.24
C MET A 32 -1.31 -8.05 2.14
N MET A 33 -1.21 -7.33 3.25
CA MET A 33 -0.61 -5.98 3.28
C MET A 33 0.83 -6.00 2.78
N VAL A 34 1.62 -7.03 3.12
CA VAL A 34 2.99 -7.20 2.60
C VAL A 34 2.96 -7.46 1.09
N VAL A 35 2.06 -8.32 0.61
CA VAL A 35 1.92 -8.62 -0.82
C VAL A 35 1.50 -7.37 -1.60
N GLN A 36 0.54 -6.62 -1.10
CA GLN A 36 0.09 -5.35 -1.67
C GLN A 36 1.23 -4.34 -1.74
N ALA A 37 2.01 -4.21 -0.67
CA ALA A 37 3.20 -3.37 -0.62
C ALA A 37 4.23 -3.76 -1.70
N VAL A 38 4.49 -5.06 -1.87
CA VAL A 38 5.39 -5.57 -2.90
C VAL A 38 4.90 -5.22 -4.30
N LEU A 39 3.60 -5.41 -4.57
CA LEU A 39 2.98 -5.13 -5.87
C LEU A 39 3.02 -3.64 -6.22
N LEU A 40 2.73 -2.76 -5.25
CA LEU A 40 2.83 -1.30 -5.41
C LEU A 40 4.27 -0.87 -5.70
N ALA A 41 5.23 -1.41 -4.95
CA ALA A 41 6.64 -1.11 -5.16
C ALA A 41 7.14 -1.59 -6.53
N LEU A 42 6.72 -2.78 -6.97
CA LEU A 42 7.02 -3.30 -8.31
C LEU A 42 6.38 -2.42 -9.40
N ALA A 43 5.13 -1.99 -9.21
CA ALA A 43 4.44 -1.10 -10.14
C ALA A 43 5.20 0.21 -10.32
N SER A 44 5.67 0.81 -9.22
CA SER A 44 6.47 2.05 -9.24
C SER A 44 7.81 1.87 -9.96
N LEU A 45 8.44 0.70 -9.83
CA LEU A 45 9.68 0.38 -10.56
C LEU A 45 9.45 0.19 -12.06
N PHE A 46 8.33 -0.42 -12.46
CA PHE A 46 7.97 -0.59 -13.87
C PHE A 46 7.49 0.70 -14.54
N ILE A 47 6.74 1.53 -13.82
CA ILE A 47 6.11 2.74 -14.34
C ILE A 47 6.73 3.93 -13.64
N HIS A 48 7.71 4.55 -14.31
CA HIS A 48 8.44 5.68 -13.75
C HIS A 48 7.48 6.78 -13.24
N ARG A 49 7.61 7.11 -11.94
CA ARG A 49 6.96 8.20 -11.15
C ARG A 49 5.53 7.99 -10.64
N VAL A 50 4.69 7.18 -11.28
CA VAL A 50 3.23 7.16 -10.96
C VAL A 50 2.63 5.75 -10.97
N GLY A 51 3.48 4.71 -10.93
CA GLY A 51 3.01 3.33 -11.01
C GLY A 51 2.19 2.88 -9.82
N ALA A 52 2.67 3.15 -8.60
CA ALA A 52 2.00 2.70 -7.40
C ALA A 52 0.66 3.41 -7.20
N MET A 53 0.58 4.70 -7.52
CA MET A 53 -0.65 5.50 -7.44
C MET A 53 -1.77 4.92 -8.31
N TYR A 54 -1.49 4.57 -9.57
CA TYR A 54 -2.52 3.99 -10.44
C TYR A 54 -2.97 2.60 -9.99
N VAL A 55 -2.04 1.76 -9.54
CA VAL A 55 -2.37 0.43 -9.01
C VAL A 55 -3.19 0.53 -7.72
N GLY A 56 -2.82 1.46 -6.83
CA GLY A 56 -3.56 1.77 -5.61
C GLY A 56 -4.96 2.31 -5.90
N ALA A 57 -5.10 3.19 -6.89
CA ALA A 57 -6.40 3.72 -7.32
C ALA A 57 -7.31 2.61 -7.85
N VAL A 58 -6.82 1.79 -8.78
CA VAL A 58 -7.62 0.72 -9.41
C VAL A 58 -7.97 -0.37 -8.39
N GLY A 59 -6.98 -0.85 -7.62
CA GLY A 59 -7.20 -1.85 -6.58
C GLY A 59 -8.14 -1.34 -5.49
N GLY A 60 -7.94 -0.11 -5.03
CA GLY A 60 -8.79 0.55 -4.05
C GLY A 60 -10.22 0.75 -4.53
N LEU A 61 -10.42 1.12 -5.80
CA LEU A 61 -11.74 1.35 -6.38
C LEU A 61 -12.51 0.03 -6.51
N LEU A 62 -11.84 -1.03 -6.98
CA LEU A 62 -12.41 -2.38 -7.06
C LEU A 62 -12.83 -2.87 -5.67
N THR A 63 -11.96 -2.70 -4.65
CA THR A 63 -12.29 -3.09 -3.27
C THR A 63 -13.41 -2.23 -2.69
N ALA A 64 -13.46 -0.94 -3.02
CA ALA A 64 -14.53 -0.04 -2.58
C ALA A 64 -15.90 -0.43 -3.12
N LEU A 65 -15.97 -0.87 -4.38
CA LEU A 65 -17.20 -1.36 -5.00
C LEU A 65 -17.67 -2.68 -4.38
N ALA A 66 -16.75 -3.52 -3.90
CA ALA A 66 -17.09 -4.79 -3.27
C ALA A 66 -17.41 -4.68 -1.77
N SER A 67 -17.07 -3.57 -1.11
CA SER A 67 -17.31 -3.37 0.33
C SER A 67 -18.13 -2.10 0.60
N PRO A 68 -19.48 -2.20 0.64
CA PRO A 68 -20.37 -1.03 0.69
C PRO A 68 -20.26 -0.16 1.95
N SER A 69 -19.81 -0.71 3.08
CA SER A 69 -19.84 -0.02 4.38
C SER A 69 -18.66 0.94 4.62
N LEU A 70 -17.47 0.65 4.07
CA LEU A 70 -16.25 1.45 4.25
C LEU A 70 -15.54 1.76 2.92
N GLY A 71 -16.20 1.50 1.79
CA GLY A 71 -15.61 1.59 0.45
C GLY A 71 -14.86 2.91 0.15
N PRO A 72 -15.42 4.09 0.43
CA PRO A 72 -14.75 5.37 0.16
C PRO A 72 -13.44 5.54 0.93
N PHE A 73 -13.39 5.08 2.20
CA PHE A 73 -12.18 5.14 3.02
C PHE A 73 -11.13 4.16 2.53
N THR A 74 -11.53 2.94 2.17
CA THR A 74 -10.63 1.94 1.59
C THR A 74 -9.99 2.42 0.29
N PHE A 75 -10.77 3.07 -0.59
CA PHE A 75 -10.24 3.71 -1.79
C PHE A 75 -9.24 4.80 -1.45
N LEU A 76 -9.60 5.70 -0.52
CA LEU A 76 -8.76 6.82 -0.13
C LEU A 76 -7.40 6.34 0.42
N PHE A 77 -7.39 5.38 1.34
CA PHE A 77 -6.13 4.85 1.89
C PHE A 77 -5.31 4.07 0.87
N ALA A 78 -5.94 3.26 0.02
CA ALA A 78 -5.22 2.54 -1.04
C ALA A 78 -4.58 3.50 -2.05
N PHE A 79 -5.29 4.58 -2.40
CA PHE A 79 -4.78 5.65 -3.24
C PHE A 79 -3.63 6.40 -2.55
N LEU A 80 -3.84 6.84 -1.31
CA LEU A 80 -2.84 7.57 -0.53
C LEU A 80 -1.57 6.74 -0.33
N TYR A 81 -1.71 5.43 -0.13
CA TYR A 81 -0.58 4.53 -0.03
C TYR A 81 0.25 4.49 -1.31
N GLY A 82 -0.41 4.37 -2.47
CA GLY A 82 0.24 4.46 -3.77
C GLY A 82 0.97 5.79 -3.97
N VAL A 83 0.36 6.90 -3.56
CA VAL A 83 0.97 8.24 -3.59
C VAL A 83 2.21 8.29 -2.70
N PHE A 84 2.17 7.78 -1.47
CA PHE A 84 3.34 7.76 -0.59
C PHE A 84 4.47 6.92 -1.18
N VAL A 85 4.18 5.74 -1.72
CA VAL A 85 5.20 4.89 -2.37
C VAL A 85 5.86 5.64 -3.52
N ASP A 86 5.08 6.24 -4.43
CA ASP A 86 5.64 6.98 -5.58
C ASP A 86 6.40 8.24 -5.15
N ALA A 87 5.90 8.98 -4.16
CA ALA A 87 6.57 10.17 -3.62
C ALA A 87 7.92 9.80 -2.98
N PHE A 88 7.97 8.76 -2.14
CA PHE A 88 9.21 8.33 -1.52
C PHE A 88 10.18 7.72 -2.54
N MET A 89 9.70 6.95 -3.52
CA MET A 89 10.54 6.49 -4.64
C MET A 89 11.20 7.65 -5.38
N ALA A 90 10.46 8.75 -5.60
CA ALA A 90 10.97 9.96 -6.21
C ALA A 90 12.00 10.69 -5.32
N VAL A 91 11.69 10.86 -4.03
CA VAL A 91 12.58 11.51 -3.04
C VAL A 91 13.90 10.75 -2.88
N PHE A 92 13.85 9.44 -2.72
CA PHE A 92 15.02 8.58 -2.58
C PHE A 92 15.71 8.26 -3.93
N ARG A 93 15.16 8.78 -5.03
CA ARG A 93 15.64 8.58 -6.41
C ARG A 93 15.88 7.11 -6.73
N VAL A 94 14.97 6.24 -6.30
CA VAL A 94 15.03 4.81 -6.59
C VAL A 94 14.57 4.60 -8.03
N LYS A 95 15.41 3.95 -8.83
CA LYS A 95 15.12 3.63 -10.23
C LYS A 95 15.36 2.15 -10.47
N GLY A 96 14.46 1.52 -11.20
CA GLY A 96 14.64 0.18 -11.74
C GLY A 96 15.59 0.23 -12.93
N THR A 97 16.90 0.18 -12.69
CA THR A 97 17.92 0.09 -13.75
C THR A 97 18.23 -1.36 -14.11
N ARG A 98 18.72 -1.62 -15.33
CA ARG A 98 19.22 -2.95 -15.75
C ARG A 98 20.34 -3.49 -14.86
N GLN A 99 21.10 -2.59 -14.22
CA GLN A 99 22.14 -2.93 -13.24
C GLN A 99 21.57 -3.39 -11.88
N GLY A 100 20.24 -3.35 -11.70
CA GLY A 100 19.55 -3.70 -10.47
C GLY A 100 18.98 -2.47 -9.75
N ALA A 101 18.08 -2.73 -8.80
CA ALA A 101 17.55 -1.74 -7.87
C ALA A 101 18.31 -1.83 -6.54
N ASN A 102 18.68 -0.67 -5.97
CA ASN A 102 19.37 -0.62 -4.68
C ASN A 102 18.43 -1.09 -3.57
N ARG A 103 18.73 -2.26 -3.01
CA ARG A 103 17.94 -2.94 -1.99
C ARG A 103 17.71 -2.08 -0.74
N ASN A 104 18.76 -1.43 -0.22
CA ASN A 104 18.68 -0.67 1.02
C ASN A 104 17.77 0.57 0.86
N ARG A 105 17.89 1.25 -0.28
CA ARG A 105 17.01 2.39 -0.59
C ARG A 105 15.56 1.96 -0.76
N LEU A 106 15.32 0.82 -1.42
CA LEU A 106 13.97 0.31 -1.64
C LEU A 106 13.29 -0.11 -0.33
N MET A 107 14.03 -0.75 0.58
CA MET A 107 13.55 -1.04 1.93
C MET A 107 13.19 0.22 2.69
N ALA A 108 14.04 1.25 2.66
CA ALA A 108 13.80 2.50 3.37
C ALA A 108 12.55 3.22 2.84
N VAL A 109 12.40 3.29 1.51
CA VAL A 109 11.21 3.85 0.85
C VAL A 109 9.95 3.12 1.30
N MET A 110 9.97 1.78 1.25
CA MET A 110 8.80 1.00 1.60
C MET A 110 8.48 1.10 3.09
N ALA A 111 9.48 1.03 3.97
CA ALA A 111 9.31 1.19 5.41
C ALA A 111 8.71 2.56 5.80
N LEU A 112 9.17 3.64 5.16
CA LEU A 112 8.61 4.97 5.40
C LEU A 112 7.19 5.09 4.85
N SER A 113 6.93 4.57 3.66
CA SER A 113 5.58 4.60 3.07
C SER A 113 4.57 3.81 3.89
N THR A 114 4.95 2.63 4.39
CA THR A 114 4.10 1.79 5.24
C THR A 114 3.92 2.40 6.62
N LEU A 115 4.95 3.04 7.19
CA LEU A 115 4.81 3.75 8.45
C LEU A 115 3.86 4.95 8.30
N CYS A 116 4.01 5.76 7.26
CA CYS A 116 3.15 6.91 7.01
C CYS A 116 1.69 6.48 6.80
N ILE A 117 1.43 5.45 5.98
CA ILE A 117 0.05 5.00 5.79
C ILE A 117 -0.51 4.31 7.03
N ALA A 118 0.31 3.58 7.81
CA ALA A 118 -0.13 2.93 9.03
C ALA A 118 -0.53 3.96 10.09
N VAL A 119 0.28 5.02 10.26
CA VAL A 119 -0.06 6.14 11.14
C VAL A 119 -1.25 6.93 10.62
N ALA A 120 -1.33 7.22 9.32
CA ALA A 120 -2.46 7.93 8.73
C ALA A 120 -3.78 7.15 8.83
N SER A 121 -3.74 5.83 8.58
CA SER A 121 -4.92 4.98 8.70
C SER A 121 -5.32 4.84 10.16
N TYR A 122 -4.37 4.56 11.05
CA TYR A 122 -4.65 4.43 12.48
C TYR A 122 -5.23 5.73 13.06
N SER A 123 -4.62 6.88 12.76
CA SER A 123 -5.15 8.18 13.22
C SER A 123 -6.53 8.47 12.66
N ALA A 124 -6.82 8.13 11.41
CA ALA A 124 -8.17 8.30 10.88
C ALA A 124 -9.19 7.38 11.58
N PHE A 125 -8.89 6.10 11.79
CA PHE A 125 -9.80 5.21 12.50
C PHE A 125 -9.92 5.53 14.00
N ALA A 126 -8.92 6.17 14.61
CA ALA A 126 -8.95 6.60 16.01
C ALA A 126 -9.62 7.98 16.22
N VAL A 127 -9.50 8.92 15.27
CA VAL A 127 -9.98 10.31 15.41
C VAL A 127 -11.37 10.52 14.77
N PHE A 128 -11.70 9.82 13.69
CA PHE A 128 -13.03 9.95 13.08
C PHE A 128 -14.20 9.60 14.02
N PRO A 129 -14.09 8.62 14.96
CA PRO A 129 -15.16 8.35 15.92
C PRO A 129 -15.44 9.53 16.85
N ASP A 130 -14.42 10.29 17.28
CA ASP A 130 -14.60 11.40 18.23
C ASP A 130 -15.40 12.57 17.63
N ILE A 131 -15.22 12.84 16.34
CA ILE A 131 -15.92 13.92 15.62
C ILE A 131 -17.37 13.53 15.33
N PHE A 132 -17.66 12.27 15.02
CA PHE A 132 -19.02 11.78 14.79
C PHE A 132 -19.80 11.50 16.07
N ALA A 133 -19.12 11.09 17.16
CA ALA A 133 -19.72 10.97 18.49
C ALA A 133 -20.21 12.34 19.02
N ALA A 134 -19.50 13.43 18.70
CA ALA A 134 -19.93 14.79 19.01
C ALA A 134 -21.21 15.24 18.26
N GLN A 135 -21.61 14.54 17.19
CA GLN A 135 -22.80 14.83 16.38
C GLN A 135 -24.01 13.93 16.71
N GLY A 136 -23.94 13.12 17.77
CA GLY A 136 -25.09 12.37 18.30
C GLY A 136 -25.47 11.11 17.51
N ILE A 137 -24.64 10.64 16.57
CA ILE A 137 -24.90 9.42 15.80
C ILE A 137 -24.24 8.24 16.53
N THR A 138 -24.94 7.71 17.53
CA THR A 138 -24.56 6.54 18.34
C THR A 138 -24.77 5.22 17.58
N TYR A 139 -24.11 5.04 16.43
CA TYR A 139 -24.19 3.78 15.67
C TYR A 139 -22.86 3.24 15.17
N ILE A 140 -21.70 3.53 15.78
CA ILE A 140 -20.58 2.58 15.66
C ILE A 140 -19.72 2.53 16.93
N GLY A 141 -20.20 1.84 17.96
CA GLY A 141 -19.42 1.51 19.18
C GLY A 141 -18.40 0.38 18.98
N LEU A 142 -17.68 0.36 17.85
CA LEU A 142 -16.82 -0.77 17.44
C LEU A 142 -15.44 -0.35 16.90
N PHE A 143 -15.04 0.91 17.05
CA PHE A 143 -13.76 1.40 16.56
C PHE A 143 -12.76 1.62 17.71
N LEU A 144 -11.59 1.01 17.54
CA LEU A 144 -10.48 0.79 18.48
C LEU A 144 -10.44 1.72 19.70
N GLN A 145 -10.60 1.13 20.89
CA GLN A 145 -10.15 1.78 22.12
C GLN A 145 -8.65 2.07 22.00
N ARG A 146 -8.30 3.35 21.93
CA ARG A 146 -6.91 3.80 21.84
C ARG A 146 -6.13 3.22 23.02
N SER A 147 -5.23 2.30 22.73
CA SER A 147 -4.34 1.71 23.73
C SER A 147 -2.90 1.92 23.29
N PRO A 148 -2.00 2.26 24.21
CA PRO A 148 -0.58 2.48 23.89
C PRO A 148 0.08 1.22 23.30
N MET A 149 -0.50 0.04 23.57
CA MET A 149 -0.06 -1.22 22.97
C MET A 149 -0.36 -1.29 21.47
N LEU A 150 -1.53 -0.83 21.02
CA LEU A 150 -1.87 -0.76 19.59
C LEU A 150 -1.03 0.30 18.87
N ASP A 151 -0.76 1.44 19.51
CA ASP A 151 0.13 2.48 18.97
C ASP A 151 1.54 1.92 18.71
N MET A 152 2.10 1.20 19.69
CA MET A 152 3.39 0.52 19.53
C MET A 152 3.33 -0.53 18.41
N LEU A 153 2.28 -1.34 18.36
CA LEU A 153 2.14 -2.39 17.36
C LEU A 153 2.10 -1.80 15.94
N VAL A 154 1.36 -0.72 15.72
CA VAL A 154 1.30 0.00 14.44
C VAL A 154 2.67 0.59 14.07
N LEU A 155 3.35 1.20 15.05
CA LEU A 155 4.67 1.80 14.86
C LEU A 155 5.75 0.76 14.52
N PHE A 156 5.64 -0.46 15.03
CA PHE A 156 6.58 -1.54 14.72
C PHE A 156 6.18 -2.35 13.47
N MET A 157 4.92 -2.76 13.35
CA MET A 157 4.44 -3.60 12.25
C MET A 157 4.42 -2.87 10.91
N GLY A 158 4.11 -1.56 10.90
CA GLY A 158 4.15 -0.74 9.68
C GLY A 158 5.52 -0.79 8.99
N PRO A 159 6.60 -0.29 9.61
CA PRO A 159 7.92 -0.37 9.01
C PRO A 159 8.43 -1.82 8.86
N ALA A 160 8.12 -2.75 9.76
CA ALA A 160 8.55 -4.15 9.60
C ALA A 160 7.99 -4.81 8.33
N THR A 161 6.70 -4.59 8.04
CA THR A 161 6.07 -5.04 6.79
C THR A 161 6.61 -4.29 5.57
N GLY A 162 6.92 -3.00 5.70
CA GLY A 162 7.55 -2.23 4.64
C GLY A 162 8.97 -2.68 4.31
N VAL A 163 9.79 -3.01 5.30
CA VAL A 163 11.15 -3.54 5.09
C VAL A 163 11.09 -4.89 4.40
N THR A 164 10.23 -5.80 4.86
CA THR A 164 10.06 -7.13 4.24
C THR A 164 9.55 -7.01 2.81
N ALA A 165 8.58 -6.13 2.55
CA ALA A 165 8.10 -5.84 1.20
C ALA A 165 9.21 -5.26 0.32
N GLY A 166 9.96 -4.26 0.79
CA GLY A 166 11.07 -3.67 0.05
C GLY A 166 12.20 -4.67 -0.23
N TYR A 167 12.50 -5.58 0.70
CA TYR A 167 13.43 -6.69 0.48
C TYR A 167 12.96 -7.62 -0.63
N ALA A 168 11.68 -8.03 -0.57
CA ALA A 168 11.07 -8.94 -1.53
C ALA A 168 10.99 -8.31 -2.93
N THR A 169 10.57 -7.05 -3.03
CA THR A 169 10.57 -6.30 -4.30
C THR A 169 11.98 -6.18 -4.87
N ALA A 170 13.00 -5.85 -4.07
CA ALA A 170 14.38 -5.74 -4.54
C ALA A 170 14.90 -7.09 -5.06
N TYR A 171 14.56 -8.17 -4.35
CA TYR A 171 14.93 -9.53 -4.73
C TYR A 171 14.27 -9.94 -6.05
N LEU A 172 12.95 -9.75 -6.18
CA LEU A 172 12.21 -10.04 -7.40
C LEU A 172 12.73 -9.21 -8.57
N TRP A 173 13.03 -7.93 -8.34
CA TRP A 173 13.58 -7.05 -9.36
C TRP A 173 14.94 -7.52 -9.84
N ASN A 174 15.89 -7.73 -8.93
CA ASN A 174 17.27 -8.07 -9.28
C ASN A 174 17.39 -9.47 -9.87
N LYS A 175 16.53 -10.41 -9.47
CA LYS A 175 16.61 -11.80 -9.92
C LYS A 175 15.85 -12.06 -11.22
N TYR A 176 14.62 -11.55 -11.35
CA TYR A 176 13.71 -11.93 -12.43
C TYR A 176 13.39 -10.78 -13.39
N LEU A 177 13.26 -9.55 -12.88
CA LEU A 177 12.64 -8.46 -13.66
C LEU A 177 13.65 -7.48 -14.27
N ARG A 178 14.93 -7.54 -13.88
CA ARG A 178 16.00 -6.69 -14.45
C ARG A 178 16.11 -6.78 -15.98
N HIS A 179 15.70 -7.90 -16.57
CA HIS A 179 15.74 -8.16 -18.00
C HIS A 179 14.58 -7.51 -18.77
N LEU A 180 13.51 -7.13 -18.06
CA LEU A 180 12.34 -6.45 -18.62
C LEU A 180 12.44 -4.92 -18.49
N ALA A 181 13.46 -4.41 -17.81
CA ALA A 181 13.75 -2.99 -17.73
C ALA A 181 14.25 -2.47 -19.09
N VAL A 182 13.42 -1.65 -19.75
CA VAL A 182 13.72 -0.95 -21.00
C VAL A 182 14.74 0.14 -20.74
#